data_AF-A0A443R5H3-F1
#
_entry.id   AF-A0A443R5H3-F1
#
_cell.length_a   1.000
_cell.length_b   1.000
_cell.length_c   1.000
_cell.angle_alpha   90.00
_cell.angle_beta   90.00
_cell.angle_gamma   90.00
#
_symmetry.space_group_name_H-M   'P 1'
#
loop_
_entity.id
_entity.type
_entity.pdbx_description
1 polymer ?
#
loop_
_entity_poly.entity_id
_entity_poly.type
_entity_poly.pdbx_seq_one_letter_code
_entity_poly.pdbx_strand_id
1 'polypeptide(L)' 'MPKCVHCFNHGIVVDARGHRYECLYTNCSCNACVATRNKRQLMATRVAELKKQRNKAEI' A
#
# COMPACT_ATOMS: atom_id res chain seq x y z
N MET A 1 -6.83 13.81 -1.30
CA MET A 1 -5.78 13.49 -0.32
C MET A 1 -5.69 11.99 -0.13
N PRO A 2 -4.49 11.38 -0.14
CA PRO A 2 -4.34 9.95 0.11
C PRO A 2 -4.78 9.64 1.55
N LYS A 3 -5.60 8.60 1.73
CA LYS A 3 -6.09 8.15 3.05
C LYS A 3 -5.25 6.99 3.55
N CYS A 4 -5.11 6.88 4.87
CA CYS A 4 -4.45 5.73 5.49
C CYS A 4 -5.31 4.47 5.30
N VAL A 5 -4.80 3.50 4.54
CA VAL A 5 -5.56 2.27 4.25
C VAL A 5 -5.70 1.37 5.48
N HIS A 6 -4.73 1.38 6.39
CA HIS A 6 -4.84 0.62 7.63
C HIS A 6 -5.99 1.13 8.49
N CYS A 7 -6.08 2.44 8.75
CA CYS A 7 -7.22 3.04 9.45
C CYS A 7 -8.54 2.80 8.72
N PHE A 8 -8.53 2.91 7.39
CA PHE A 8 -9.73 2.72 6.58
C PHE A 8 -10.29 1.29 6.69
N ASN A 9 -9.41 0.29 6.74
CA ASN A 9 -9.81 -1.11 6.96
C ASN A 9 -10.49 -1.34 8.32
N HIS A 10 -10.32 -0.42 9.27
CA HIS A 10 -10.97 -0.41 10.58
C HIS A 10 -12.10 0.62 10.69
N GLY A 11 -12.55 1.20 9.57
CA GLY A 11 -13.64 2.18 9.54
C GLY A 11 -13.25 3.62 9.89
N ILE A 12 -11.95 3.90 10.06
CA ILE A 12 -11.44 5.21 10.47
C ILE A 12 -10.82 5.92 9.26
N VAL A 13 -11.24 7.16 9.00
CA VAL A 13 -10.71 7.97 7.90
C VAL A 13 -9.66 8.93 8.44
N VAL A 14 -8.40 8.68 8.10
CA VAL A 14 -7.27 9.56 8.43
C VAL A 14 -6.49 9.91 7.16
N ASP A 15 -6.01 11.15 7.07
CA ASP A 15 -5.08 11.55 6.02
C ASP A 15 -3.77 10.76 6.15
N ALA A 16 -3.23 10.24 5.03
CA ALA A 16 -2.02 9.45 5.07
C ALA A 16 -0.74 10.29 5.25
N ARG A 17 -0.80 11.61 5.04
CA ARG A 17 0.36 12.50 5.17
C ARG A 17 0.74 12.62 6.65
N GLY A 18 2.00 12.33 6.97
CA GLY A 18 2.51 12.34 8.35
C GLY A 18 2.05 11.18 9.23
N HIS A 19 0.89 10.58 8.94
CA HIS A 19 0.24 9.61 9.80
C HIS A 19 0.98 8.26 9.98
N ARG A 20 1.94 7.91 9.11
CA ARG A 20 2.62 6.60 9.16
C ARG A 20 3.18 6.24 10.54
N TYR A 21 3.72 7.21 11.26
CA TYR A 21 4.36 6.99 12.56
C TYR A 21 3.37 6.93 13.73
N GLU A 22 2.19 7.50 13.56
CA GLU A 22 1.11 7.58 14.57
C GLU A 22 0.00 6.55 14.29
N CYS A 23 0.15 5.73 13.26
CA CYS A 23 -0.86 4.77 12.85
C CYS A 23 -0.94 3.59 13.83
N LEU A 24 -2.00 3.55 14.63
CA LEU A 24 -2.31 2.46 15.55
C LEU A 24 -2.41 1.08 14.85
N TYR A 25 -2.73 1.08 13.56
CA TYR A 25 -2.95 -0.14 12.77
C TYR A 25 -1.79 -0.48 11.84
N THR A 26 -0.64 0.18 11.95
CA THR A 26 0.51 -0.03 11.05
C THR A 26 0.99 -1.48 11.04
N ASN A 27 0.90 -2.15 12.18
CA ASN A 27 1.28 -3.55 12.38
C ASN A 27 0.07 -4.48 12.60
N CYS A 28 -1.14 -4.02 12.24
CA CYS A 28 -2.32 -4.85 12.39
C CYS A 28 -2.25 -6.10 11.47
N SER A 29 -2.61 -7.26 12.03
CA SER A 29 -2.63 -8.57 11.38
C SER A 29 -4.04 -9.09 11.10
N CYS A 30 -5.08 -8.25 11.17
CA CYS A 30 -6.44 -8.66 10.80
C CYS A 30 -6.55 -9.03 9.31
N ASN A 31 -7.54 -9.84 8.95
CA ASN A 31 -7.72 -10.33 7.58
C ASN A 31 -7.75 -9.22 6.53
N ALA A 32 -8.44 -8.10 6.80
CA ALA A 32 -8.51 -6.96 5.89
C ALA A 32 -7.14 -6.29 5.66
N CYS A 33 -6.37 -6.09 6.73
CA CYS A 33 -5.03 -5.51 6.68
C CYS A 33 -4.02 -6.43 5.97
N VAL A 34 -4.07 -7.74 6.24
CA VAL A 34 -3.24 -8.74 5.56
C VAL A 34 -3.58 -8.82 4.07
N ALA A 35 -4.86 -8.89 3.71
CA ALA A 35 -5.29 -8.92 2.31
C ALA A 35 -4.84 -7.68 1.54
N THR A 36 -4.95 -6.49 2.15
CA THR A 36 -4.46 -5.24 1.55
C THR A 36 -2.94 -5.26 1.35
N ARG A 37 -2.19 -5.74 2.35
CA ARG A 37 -0.72 -5.83 2.28
C ARG A 37 -0.29 -6.74 1.12
N ASN A 38 -0.92 -7.90 0.99
CA ASN A 38 -0.66 -8.85 -0.09
C ASN A 38 -0.98 -8.24 -1.46
N LYS A 39 -2.13 -7.56 -1.60
CA LYS A 39 -2.51 -6.87 -2.84
C LYS A 39 -1.49 -5.80 -3.24
N ARG A 40 -1.01 -5.01 -2.27
CA ARG A 40 0.04 -3.99 -2.51
C ARG A 40 1.35 -4.63 -2.97
N GLN A 41 1.74 -5.76 -2.39
CA GLN A 41 2.96 -6.48 -2.80
C GLN A 41 2.85 -6.95 -4.26
N LEU A 42 1.74 -7.55 -4.65
CA LEU A 42 1.50 -7.99 -6.03
C LEU A 42 1.55 -6.83 -7.03
N MET A 43 0.91 -5.71 -6.69
CA MET A 43 0.95 -4.49 -7.50
C MET A 43 2.37 -3.95 -7.63
N ALA A 44 3.14 -3.90 -6.54
CA ALA A 44 4.52 -3.45 -6.55
C ALA A 44 5.40 -4.31 -7.46
N THR A 45 5.27 -5.64 -7.38
CA THR A 45 5.97 -6.57 -8.26
C THR A 45 5.63 -6.32 -9.73
N ARG A 46 4.34 -6.24 -10.07
CA ARG A 46 3.88 -6.01 -11.45
C ARG A 46 4.37 -4.66 -12.00
N VAL A 47 4.30 -3.60 -11.20
CA VAL A 47 4.79 -2.27 -11.59
C VAL A 47 6.30 -2.29 -11.82
N ALA A 48 7.07 -2.98 -10.97
CA ALA A 48 8.51 -3.10 -11.13
C ALA A 48 8.87 -3.83 -12.42
N GLU A 49 8.15 -4.90 -12.76
CA GLU A 49 8.35 -5.64 -14.00
C GLU A 49 8.07 -4.79 -15.25
N LEU A 50 6.92 -4.10 -15.28
CA LEU A 50 6.56 -3.20 -16.38
C LEU A 50 7.60 -2.09 -16.58
N LYS A 51 8.13 -1.51 -15.50
CA LYS A 51 9.22 -0.53 -15.59
C LYS A 51 10.48 -1.11 -16.21
N LYS A 52 10.85 -2.35 -15.85
CA LYS A 52 12.00 -3.03 -16.46
C LYS A 52 11.80 -3.27 -17.95
N GLN A 53 10.60 -3.69 -18.37
CA GLN A 53 10.28 -3.92 -19.78
C GLN A 53 10.34 -2.62 -20.59
N ARG A 54 9.75 -1.53 -20.07
CA ARG A 54 9.82 -0.20 -20.70
C ARG A 54 11.25 0.27 -20.89
N ASN A 55 12.07 0.22 -19.84
CA ASN A 55 13.47 0.65 -19.92
C ASN A 55 14.32 -0.21 -20.88
N LYS A 56 13.91 -1.45 -21.18
CA LYS A 56 14.59 -2.30 -22.18
C LYS A 56 14.16 -2.00 -23.63
N ALA A 57 12.99 -1.41 -23.84
CA ALA A 57 12.46 -1.07 -25.17
C ALA A 57 12.93 0.31 -25.66
N GLU A 58 13.55 1.10 -24.78
CA GLU A 58 14.10 2.44 -25.06
C GLU A 58 15.62 2.44 -25.31
N ILE A 59 16.22 1.24 -25.44
CA ILE A 59 17.63 0.98 -25.83
C ILE A 59 17.59 0.16 -27.12
#